data_AF-A0A0C2NH95-F1
#
_entry.id   AF-A0A0C2NH95-F1
#
_cell.length_a   1.000
_cell.length_b   1.000
_cell.length_c   1.000
_cell.angle_alpha   90.00
_cell.angle_beta   90.00
_cell.angle_gamma   90.00
#
_symmetry.space_group_name_H-M   'P 1'
#
loop_
_entity.id
_entity.type
_entity.pdbx_description
1 polymer ?
#
loop_
_entity_poly.entity_id
_entity_poly.type
_entity_poly.pdbx_seq_one_letter_code
_entity_poly.pdbx_strand_id
1 'polypeptide(L)'
;MVLLYVFFSIGYILKARAEEVIPPVAEPLPPKFVMEESYPYEDGDGGHYQAMEKAGQGDTRFAHQALKGAGLYPELLSCPATRVAYGMQGTDHIKIVELECDNKFYYVKAMRMPVPKTPTKAAGKYMNLFKEAPVLTKSKPTH
;
A
#
# COMPACT_ATOMS: atom_id res chain seq x y z
N MET A 1 39.10 -38.68 47.79
CA MET A 1 38.55 -39.00 46.45
C MET A 1 37.03 -38.82 46.37
N VAL A 2 36.26 -39.12 47.43
CA VAL A 2 34.79 -38.96 47.44
C VAL A 2 34.32 -37.49 47.35
N LEU A 3 35.06 -36.54 47.95
CA LEU A 3 34.66 -35.12 47.95
C LEU A 3 34.71 -34.43 46.58
N LEU A 4 35.60 -34.85 45.68
CA LEU A 4 35.74 -34.26 44.34
C LEU A 4 34.53 -34.58 43.44
N TYR A 5 33.92 -35.76 43.61
CA TYR A 5 32.74 -36.16 42.84
C TYR A 5 31.48 -35.37 43.22
N VAL A 6 31.36 -34.93 44.48
CA VAL A 6 30.22 -34.12 44.93
C VAL A 6 30.22 -32.74 44.24
N PHE A 7 31.39 -32.11 44.08
CA PHE A 7 31.49 -30.81 43.39
C PHE A 7 31.20 -30.90 41.88
N PHE A 8 31.63 -31.98 41.21
CA PHE A 8 31.29 -32.20 39.80
C PHE A 8 29.79 -32.44 39.58
N SER A 9 29.12 -33.09 40.55
CA SER A 9 27.67 -33.36 40.50
C SER A 9 26.83 -32.08 40.59
N ILE A 10 27.25 -31.12 41.42
CA ILE A 10 26.57 -29.82 41.59
C ILE A 10 26.71 -28.94 40.33
N GLY A 11 27.88 -28.94 39.69
CA GLY A 11 28.10 -28.22 38.44
C GLY A 11 27.22 -28.71 37.29
N TYR A 12 26.93 -30.03 37.24
CA TYR A 12 26.08 -30.62 36.22
C TYR A 12 24.59 -30.28 36.41
N ILE A 13 24.12 -30.24 37.66
CA ILE A 13 22.72 -29.89 38.00
C ILE A 13 22.43 -28.40 37.69
N LEU A 14 23.40 -27.51 37.93
CA LEU A 14 23.26 -26.08 37.58
C LEU A 14 23.20 -25.86 36.06
N LYS A 15 24.00 -26.60 35.28
CA LYS A 15 23.99 -26.49 33.82
C LYS A 15 22.69 -27.00 33.20
N ALA A 16 22.10 -28.07 33.75
CA ALA A 16 20.84 -28.64 33.27
C ALA A 16 19.59 -27.77 33.57
N ARG A 17 19.67 -26.83 34.53
CA ARG A 17 18.57 -25.90 34.85
C ARG A 17 18.64 -24.57 34.10
N ALA A 18 19.78 -24.24 33.48
CA ALA A 18 19.92 -23.04 32.65
C ALA A 18 19.42 -23.25 31.21
N GLU A 19 19.21 -24.51 30.82
CA GLU A 19 18.69 -24.92 29.52
C GLU A 19 17.19 -25.23 29.61
N GLU A 20 16.48 -24.49 30.47
CA GLU A 20 15.05 -24.32 30.31
C GLU A 20 14.86 -23.59 28.99
N VAL A 21 14.56 -24.37 27.95
CA VAL A 21 14.11 -23.91 26.65
C VAL A 21 12.90 -23.02 26.92
N ILE A 22 13.13 -21.72 27.03
CA ILE A 22 12.09 -20.71 26.97
C ILE A 22 11.41 -21.00 25.62
N PRO A 23 10.16 -21.50 25.59
CA PRO A 23 9.46 -21.61 24.32
C PRO A 23 9.52 -20.21 23.71
N PRO A 24 9.92 -20.06 22.44
CA PRO A 24 9.96 -18.73 21.85
C PRO A 24 8.59 -18.13 22.10
N VAL A 25 8.56 -17.06 22.89
CA VAL A 25 7.35 -16.25 23.05
C VAL A 25 7.00 -15.90 21.62
N ALA A 26 5.94 -16.52 21.10
CA ALA A 26 5.46 -16.22 19.78
C ALA A 26 5.14 -14.75 19.84
N GLU A 27 6.02 -13.92 19.29
CA GLU A 27 5.75 -12.51 19.08
C GLU A 27 4.37 -12.48 18.42
N PRO A 28 3.39 -11.73 18.97
CA PRO A 28 2.10 -11.63 18.32
C PRO A 28 2.39 -11.20 16.89
N LEU A 29 2.01 -12.07 15.93
CA LEU A 29 2.18 -11.80 14.52
C LEU A 29 1.75 -10.34 14.29
N PRO A 30 2.57 -9.51 13.62
CA PRO A 30 2.19 -8.13 13.35
C PRO A 30 0.78 -8.15 12.76
N PRO A 31 -0.12 -7.26 13.22
CA PRO A 31 -1.52 -7.29 12.83
C PRO A 31 -1.55 -7.44 11.31
N LYS A 32 -2.20 -8.52 10.83
CA LYS A 32 -2.33 -8.77 9.40
C LYS A 32 -2.83 -7.46 8.80
N PHE A 33 -2.09 -6.90 7.86
CA PHE A 33 -2.54 -5.72 7.13
C PHE A 33 -3.81 -6.13 6.38
N VAL A 34 -4.97 -5.84 6.97
CA VAL A 34 -6.26 -6.12 6.34
C VAL A 34 -6.46 -4.99 5.34
N MET A 35 -6.19 -5.30 4.06
CA MET A 35 -6.27 -4.32 2.99
C MET A 35 -7.65 -3.67 2.96
N GLU A 36 -8.71 -4.44 3.27
CA GLU A 36 -10.09 -3.94 3.34
C GLU A 36 -10.33 -2.91 4.46
N GLU A 37 -9.56 -2.95 5.56
CA GLU A 37 -9.70 -1.96 6.65
C GLU A 37 -9.03 -0.63 6.29
N SER A 38 -7.86 -0.71 5.63
CA SER A 38 -7.08 0.49 5.26
C SER A 38 -7.54 1.12 3.94
N TYR A 39 -8.14 0.32 3.06
CA TYR A 39 -8.59 0.69 1.72
C TYR A 39 -10.00 0.13 1.48
N PRO A 40 -11.04 0.72 2.11
CA PRO A 40 -12.37 0.14 2.15
C PRO A 40 -13.18 0.30 0.86
N TYR A 41 -12.64 0.91 -0.19
CA TYR A 41 -13.35 1.14 -1.45
C TYR A 41 -12.74 0.35 -2.60
N GLU A 42 -13.54 -0.31 -3.42
CA GLU A 42 -13.07 -1.09 -4.57
C GLU A 42 -13.56 -0.50 -5.90
N ASP A 43 -12.75 -0.62 -6.96
CA ASP A 43 -13.07 -0.17 -8.31
C ASP A 43 -13.52 -1.28 -9.28
N GLY A 44 -13.56 -2.54 -8.83
CA GLY A 44 -13.91 -3.71 -9.66
C GLY A 44 -12.77 -4.25 -10.54
N ASP A 45 -11.67 -3.50 -10.69
CA ASP A 45 -10.45 -3.92 -11.41
C ASP A 45 -9.37 -4.48 -10.45
N GLY A 46 -9.72 -4.65 -9.18
CA GLY A 46 -8.82 -5.08 -8.10
C GLY A 46 -8.06 -3.96 -7.41
N GLY A 47 -8.39 -2.69 -7.68
CA GLY A 47 -7.88 -1.54 -6.95
C GLY A 47 -8.70 -1.27 -5.70
N HIS A 48 -8.02 -1.17 -4.55
CA HIS A 48 -8.60 -0.78 -3.28
C HIS A 48 -8.15 0.65 -2.92
N TYR A 49 -9.06 1.48 -2.41
CA TYR A 49 -8.84 2.90 -2.19
C TYR A 49 -9.31 3.35 -0.80
N GLN A 50 -8.69 4.44 -0.35
CA GLN A 50 -9.20 5.27 0.73
C GLN A 50 -10.37 6.14 0.22
N ALA A 51 -11.06 6.80 1.16
CA ALA A 51 -12.05 7.79 0.78
C ALA A 51 -11.43 8.90 -0.08
N MET A 52 -12.20 9.43 -1.02
CA MET A 52 -11.78 10.57 -1.83
C MET A 52 -11.72 11.83 -0.94
N GLU A 53 -10.52 12.33 -0.71
CA GLU A 53 -10.23 13.54 0.09
C GLU A 53 -9.99 14.75 -0.81
N LYS A 54 -9.85 15.93 -0.22
CA LYS A 54 -9.52 17.16 -0.96
C LYS A 54 -8.10 17.07 -1.52
N ALA A 55 -7.93 17.42 -2.80
CA ALA A 55 -6.62 17.41 -3.44
C ALA A 55 -5.67 18.44 -2.81
N GLY A 56 -4.40 18.05 -2.67
CA GLY A 56 -3.29 18.90 -2.28
C GLY A 56 -2.62 19.60 -3.46
N GLN A 57 -1.72 20.54 -3.17
CA GLN A 57 -1.03 21.36 -4.19
C GLN A 57 -0.20 20.54 -5.20
N GLY A 58 0.25 19.34 -4.81
CA GLY A 58 1.04 18.45 -5.67
C GLY A 58 0.22 17.60 -6.65
N ASP A 59 -1.10 17.50 -6.46
CA ASP A 59 -1.92 16.49 -7.13
C ASP A 59 -2.24 16.85 -8.57
N THR A 60 -2.52 18.13 -8.84
CA THR A 60 -2.66 18.67 -10.20
C THR A 60 -1.42 18.38 -11.03
N ARG A 61 -0.24 18.71 -10.51
CA ARG A 61 1.04 18.47 -11.20
C ARG A 61 1.26 16.98 -11.46
N PHE A 62 0.93 16.13 -10.49
CA PHE A 62 1.04 14.68 -10.65
C PHE A 62 0.13 14.16 -11.77
N ALA A 63 -1.15 14.56 -11.77
CA ALA A 63 -2.12 14.18 -12.79
C ALA A 63 -1.69 14.65 -14.18
N HIS A 64 -1.24 15.91 -14.31
CA HIS A 64 -0.73 16.44 -15.58
C HIS A 64 0.49 15.70 -16.08
N GLN A 65 1.40 15.28 -15.19
CA GLN A 65 2.55 14.47 -15.58
C GLN A 65 2.14 13.06 -16.03
N ALA A 66 1.11 12.47 -15.41
CA ALA A 66 0.57 11.19 -15.86
C ALA A 66 -0.06 11.31 -17.26
N LEU A 67 -0.91 12.32 -17.46
CA LEU A 67 -1.55 12.63 -18.74
C LEU A 67 -0.52 12.88 -19.86
N LYS A 68 0.49 13.71 -19.60
CA LYS A 68 1.60 13.95 -20.54
C LYS A 68 2.38 12.68 -20.87
N GLY A 69 2.68 11.86 -19.85
CA GLY A 69 3.40 10.61 -20.04
C GLY A 69 2.64 9.58 -20.87
N ALA A 70 1.31 9.58 -20.79
CA ALA A 70 0.46 8.73 -21.62
C ALA A 70 0.28 9.27 -23.05
N GLY A 71 0.51 10.57 -23.29
CA GLY A 71 0.30 11.19 -24.59
C GLY A 71 -1.17 11.31 -25.00
N LEU A 72 -2.09 11.20 -24.03
CA LEU A 72 -3.54 11.21 -24.25
C LEU A 72 -4.18 12.37 -23.48
N TYR A 73 -5.27 12.90 -24.02
CA TYR A 73 -6.13 13.92 -23.38
C TYR A 73 -5.42 15.25 -23.02
N PRO A 74 -4.78 15.93 -24.00
CA PRO A 74 -4.10 17.21 -23.77
C PRO A 74 -5.02 18.31 -23.21
N GLU A 75 -6.31 18.23 -23.48
CA GLU A 75 -7.34 19.14 -22.98
C GLU A 75 -7.47 19.12 -21.44
N LEU A 76 -7.10 18.02 -20.78
CA LEU A 76 -7.18 17.89 -19.33
C LEU A 76 -5.96 18.50 -18.60
N LEU A 77 -4.94 18.94 -19.34
CA LEU A 77 -3.70 19.50 -18.78
C LEU A 77 -3.86 20.92 -18.22
N SER A 78 -4.98 21.59 -18.49
CA SER A 78 -5.31 22.88 -17.88
C SER A 78 -6.15 22.74 -16.61
N CYS A 79 -6.70 21.56 -16.34
CA CYS A 79 -7.70 21.38 -15.30
C CYS A 79 -7.07 21.21 -13.90
N PRO A 80 -7.60 21.87 -12.87
CA PRO A 80 -7.17 21.68 -11.50
C PRO A 80 -7.68 20.35 -10.92
N ALA A 81 -6.91 19.79 -10.00
CA ALA A 81 -7.36 18.68 -9.17
C ALA A 81 -8.24 19.17 -8.01
N THR A 82 -9.37 18.51 -7.79
CA THR A 82 -10.35 18.82 -6.73
C THR A 82 -10.27 17.80 -5.60
N ARG A 83 -10.20 16.52 -5.95
CA ARG A 83 -10.18 15.40 -5.01
C ARG A 83 -9.16 14.33 -5.39
N VAL A 84 -8.81 13.53 -4.40
CA VAL A 84 -7.80 12.49 -4.53
C VAL A 84 -8.12 11.29 -3.65
N ALA A 85 -7.87 10.09 -4.15
CA ALA A 85 -7.86 8.87 -3.34
C ALA A 85 -6.55 8.12 -3.55
N TYR A 86 -5.94 7.71 -2.45
CA TYR A 86 -4.79 6.81 -2.44
C TYR A 86 -5.26 5.38 -2.31
N GLY A 87 -4.56 4.46 -2.95
CA GLY A 87 -4.97 3.07 -2.99
C GLY A 87 -3.81 2.08 -3.19
N MET A 88 -4.20 0.81 -3.27
CA MET A 88 -3.35 -0.33 -3.60
C MET A 88 -4.03 -1.20 -4.65
N GLN A 89 -3.27 -1.71 -5.63
CA GLN A 89 -3.70 -2.79 -6.53
C GLN A 89 -2.61 -3.87 -6.46
N GLY A 90 -2.91 -4.98 -5.77
CA GLY A 90 -1.87 -5.95 -5.41
C GLY A 90 -0.78 -5.33 -4.51
N THR A 91 0.47 -5.31 -4.98
CA THR A 91 1.60 -4.68 -4.28
C THR A 91 1.86 -3.23 -4.71
N ASP A 92 1.16 -2.74 -5.73
CA ASP A 92 1.43 -1.44 -6.33
C ASP A 92 0.57 -0.34 -5.70
N HIS A 93 1.19 0.80 -5.41
CA HIS A 93 0.46 1.99 -4.98
C HIS A 93 -0.26 2.61 -6.17
N ILE A 94 -1.54 2.89 -6.01
CA ILE A 94 -2.35 3.54 -7.03
C ILE A 94 -2.91 4.85 -6.48
N LYS A 95 -3.22 5.77 -7.38
CA LYS A 95 -3.78 7.07 -7.03
C LYS A 95 -4.83 7.47 -8.05
N ILE A 96 -6.02 7.83 -7.57
CA ILE A 96 -7.06 8.47 -8.39
C ILE A 96 -7.05 9.96 -8.09
N VAL A 97 -7.01 10.78 -9.13
CA VAL A 97 -7.14 12.24 -9.03
C VAL A 97 -8.37 12.67 -9.82
N GLU A 98 -9.29 13.38 -9.16
CA GLU A 98 -10.43 14.04 -9.80
C GLU A 98 -9.96 15.41 -10.33
N LEU A 99 -10.16 15.64 -11.62
CA LEU A 99 -9.92 16.90 -12.30
C LEU A 99 -11.25 17.54 -12.66
N GLU A 100 -11.37 18.85 -12.45
CA GLU A 100 -12.56 19.63 -12.84
C GLU A 100 -12.25 20.43 -14.11
N CYS A 101 -12.99 20.17 -15.19
CA CYS A 101 -12.90 20.90 -16.46
C CYS A 101 -14.30 21.29 -16.91
N ASP A 102 -14.57 22.58 -17.16
CA ASP A 102 -15.85 23.06 -17.71
C ASP A 102 -17.10 22.49 -17.00
N ASN A 103 -17.07 22.47 -15.66
CA ASN A 103 -18.10 21.89 -14.78
C ASN A 103 -18.31 20.37 -14.96
N LYS A 104 -17.34 19.66 -15.53
CA LYS A 104 -17.30 18.20 -15.63
C LYS A 104 -16.14 17.66 -14.82
N PHE A 105 -16.34 16.49 -14.23
CA PHE A 105 -15.33 15.79 -13.45
C PHE A 105 -14.73 14.64 -14.26
N TYR A 106 -13.40 14.54 -14.24
CA TYR A 106 -12.64 13.49 -14.88
C TYR A 106 -11.74 12.82 -13.85
N TYR A 107 -11.61 11.50 -13.91
CA TYR A 107 -10.86 10.75 -12.90
C TYR A 107 -9.65 10.09 -13.54
N VAL A 108 -8.46 10.53 -13.14
CA VAL A 108 -7.20 10.01 -13.61
C VAL A 108 -6.69 8.98 -12.59
N LYS A 109 -6.79 7.70 -12.92
CA LYS A 109 -6.14 6.61 -12.17
C LYS A 109 -4.73 6.42 -12.70
N ALA A 110 -3.75 6.63 -11.84
CA ALA A 110 -2.35 6.42 -12.15
C ALA A 110 -1.73 5.42 -11.17
N MET A 111 -1.02 4.43 -11.70
CA MET A 111 -0.18 3.55 -10.88
C MET A 111 1.12 4.26 -10.55
N ARG A 112 1.42 4.38 -9.25
CA ARG A 112 2.73 4.74 -8.75
C ARG A 112 3.50 3.43 -8.58
N MET A 113 4.11 2.93 -9.66
CA MET A 113 4.99 1.77 -9.56
C MET A 113 6.00 2.01 -8.42
N PRO A 114 6.31 1.00 -7.60
CA PRO A 114 7.45 1.07 -6.71
C PRO A 114 8.67 1.42 -7.56
N VAL A 115 9.54 2.28 -7.01
CA VAL A 115 10.87 2.54 -7.58
C VAL A 115 11.44 1.19 -8.00
N PRO A 116 11.71 0.95 -9.29
CA PRO A 116 12.05 -0.38 -9.72
C PRO A 116 13.32 -0.77 -8.97
N LYS A 117 13.30 -1.91 -8.25
CA LYS A 117 14.49 -2.44 -7.55
C LYS A 117 15.68 -2.62 -8.51
N THR A 118 15.41 -2.63 -9.82
CA THR A 118 16.38 -2.72 -10.89
C THR A 118 16.24 -1.56 -11.89
N PRO A 119 17.36 -0.91 -12.30
CA PRO A 119 17.35 0.30 -13.13
C PRO A 119 16.86 0.11 -14.57
N THR A 120 16.50 -1.12 -14.97
CA THR A 120 16.19 -1.50 -16.36
C THR A 120 14.71 -1.51 -16.72
N LYS A 121 13.79 -1.35 -15.76
CA LYS A 121 12.37 -1.14 -16.09
C LYS A 121 12.10 0.34 -16.20
N ALA A 122 11.86 0.81 -17.43
CA ALA A 122 11.31 2.14 -17.66
C ALA A 122 10.05 2.31 -16.80
N ALA A 123 9.95 3.43 -16.09
CA ALA A 123 8.80 3.76 -15.26
C ALA A 123 7.58 4.05 -16.15
N GLY A 124 6.91 2.99 -16.61
CA GLY A 124 5.63 3.10 -17.30
C GLY A 124 4.56 3.48 -16.29
N LYS A 125 4.08 4.72 -16.32
CA LYS A 125 2.87 5.09 -15.58
C LYS A 125 1.68 4.49 -16.33
N TYR A 126 1.11 3.39 -15.84
CA TYR A 126 -0.20 2.96 -16.32
C TYR A 126 -1.23 4.02 -15.92
N MET A 127 -2.00 4.49 -16.90
CA MET A 127 -2.99 5.54 -16.73
C MET A 127 -4.33 5.09 -17.33
N ASN A 128 -5.38 5.08 -16.52
CA ASN A 128 -6.76 4.97 -16.97
C ASN A 128 -7.49 6.28 -16.68
N LEU A 129 -8.28 6.74 -17.66
CA LEU A 129 -9.18 7.86 -17.50
C LEU A 129 -10.61 7.33 -17.36
N PHE A 130 -11.26 7.62 -16.24
CA PHE A 130 -12.70 7.40 -16.10
C PHE A 130 -13.44 8.71 -16.36
N LYS A 131 -14.39 8.67 -17.30
CA LYS A 131 -15.28 9.79 -17.65
C LYS A 131 -16.47 9.91 -16.68
N GLU A 132 -16.70 8.87 -15.90
CA GLU A 132 -17.66 8.83 -14.81
C GLU A 132 -16.90 8.60 -13.51
N ALA A 133 -17.50 9.00 -12.39
CA ALA A 133 -16.92 8.70 -11.08
C ALA A 133 -16.70 7.19 -10.98
N PRO A 134 -15.48 6.72 -10.66
CA PRO A 134 -15.28 5.31 -10.40
C PRO A 134 -16.25 4.92 -9.29
N VAL A 135 -17.05 3.88 -9.53
CA VAL A 135 -18.04 3.41 -8.57
C VAL A 135 -17.27 2.74 -7.44
N LEU A 136 -16.81 3.56 -6.50
CA LEU A 136 -16.11 3.13 -5.31
C LEU A 136 -17.12 2.51 -4.36
N THR A 137 -17.34 1.21 -4.47
CA THR A 137 -18.21 0.47 -3.54
C THR A 137 -17.44 0.11 -2.29
N LYS A 138 -18.09 0.23 -1.12
CA LYS A 138 -17.49 -0.23 0.13
C LYS A 138 -17.28 -1.75 0.04
N SER A 139 -16.05 -2.20 0.25
CA SER A 139 -15.70 -3.62 0.28
C SER A 139 -16.56 -4.32 1.34
N LYS A 140 -17.14 -5.47 0.97
CA LYS A 140 -17.83 -6.31 1.96
C LYS A 140 -16.76 -7.01 2.79
N PRO A 141 -16.91 -7.06 4.13
CA PRO A 141 -15.99 -7.84 4.95
C PRO A 141 -16.12 -9.32 4.55
N THR A 142 -15.03 -9.88 4.04
CA THR A 142 -14.86 -11.32 3.87
C THR A 142 -14.56 -11.92 5.25
N HIS A 143 -15.57 -12.56 5.84
CA HIS A 143 -15.46 -13.32 7.09
C HIS A 143 -14.95 -14.74 6.87
#